data_AF-A0A9X0A259-F1
#
_entry.id   AF-A0A9X0A259-F1
#
_cell.length_a   1.000
_cell.length_b   1.000
_cell.length_c   1.000
_cell.angle_alpha   90.00
_cell.angle_beta   90.00
_cell.angle_gamma   90.00
#
_symmetry.space_group_name_H-M   'P 1'
#
loop_
_entity.id
_entity.type
_entity.pdbx_description
1 polymer ?
#
loop_
_entity_poly.entity_id
_entity_poly.type
_entity_poly.pdbx_seq_one_letter_code
_entity_poly.pdbx_strand_id
1 'polypeptide(L)'
;MATGASEVIFLALTSFYPQVCISAFVAGTGIASLISPLYYTVLATWSCASPKTAILMTIPLPVLFLVFYAVLDKDYIANGSHSSPKEHTEVEYTMVGSTSDTTDQIVTAPQKLPCGEKLKISWRILQFIIPLILSFFAEYLTYSSVITTIAFPDSQVMPRDHFLFYSLSYTIGKFIGRSFLLMFACLSSEATDFLKCDRTWVFAALEIAHLLFFLFESWYHFVGHIWIIISLCSTLGLVAGMIALHSAHAVARHVEPEEREFALGLVTVGNAVGAFLAGLVGLILEPYLTEKCVEHFSASKEFCFTRHQNTTAWESNIHC
;
A
#
# COMPACT_ATOMS: atom_id res chain seq x y z
N MET A 1 -0.10 -9.26 -3.61
CA MET A 1 -0.74 -7.95 -3.86
C MET A 1 0.17 -7.20 -4.82
N ALA A 2 -0.22 -7.06 -6.10
CA ALA A 2 0.54 -6.25 -7.05
C ALA A 2 -0.02 -4.82 -7.00
N THR A 3 0.68 -3.92 -6.31
CA THR A 3 0.48 -2.47 -6.37
C THR A 3 0.98 -1.99 -7.74
N GLY A 4 0.10 -2.11 -8.74
CA GLY A 4 0.44 -1.88 -10.15
C GLY A 4 0.34 -0.41 -10.57
N ALA A 5 0.42 -0.18 -11.89
CA ALA A 5 0.29 1.15 -12.50
C ALA A 5 -1.02 1.89 -12.14
N SER A 6 -2.07 1.16 -11.74
CA SER A 6 -3.32 1.74 -11.27
C SER A 6 -3.15 2.58 -10.01
N GLU A 7 -2.32 2.14 -9.05
CA GLU A 7 -2.11 2.89 -7.81
C GLU A 7 -1.40 4.22 -8.06
N VAL A 8 -0.43 4.22 -8.98
CA VAL A 8 0.27 5.42 -9.44
C VAL A 8 -0.72 6.43 -10.02
N ILE A 9 -1.60 5.97 -10.91
CA ILE A 9 -2.56 6.83 -11.62
C ILE A 9 -3.64 7.36 -10.66
N PHE A 10 -4.27 6.48 -9.88
CA PHE A 10 -5.39 6.88 -9.04
C PHE A 10 -4.95 7.70 -7.82
N LEU A 11 -3.79 7.41 -7.22
CA LEU A 11 -3.29 8.27 -6.16
C LEU A 11 -2.87 9.64 -6.71
N ALA A 12 -2.25 9.70 -7.89
CA ALA A 12 -1.96 10.97 -8.55
C ALA A 12 -3.26 11.76 -8.86
N LEU A 13 -4.31 11.09 -9.32
CA LEU A 13 -5.62 11.69 -9.59
C LEU A 13 -6.24 12.36 -8.36
N THR A 14 -5.97 11.85 -7.15
CA THR A 14 -6.48 12.46 -5.91
C THR A 14 -5.95 13.86 -5.66
N SER A 15 -4.88 14.30 -6.34
CA SER A 15 -4.36 15.66 -6.26
C SER A 15 -5.35 16.74 -6.69
N PHE A 16 -6.27 16.41 -7.60
CA PHE A 16 -7.31 17.32 -8.10
C PHE A 16 -8.53 17.43 -7.16
N TYR A 17 -8.63 16.52 -6.19
CA TYR A 17 -9.79 16.40 -5.29
C TYR A 17 -9.42 16.85 -3.86
N PRO A 18 -10.43 17.06 -2.98
CA PRO A 18 -10.17 17.37 -1.58
C PRO A 18 -9.30 16.29 -0.91
N GLN A 19 -8.50 16.68 0.09
CA GLN A 19 -7.55 15.79 0.79
C GLN A 19 -8.20 14.53 1.39
N VAL A 20 -9.51 14.55 1.64
CA VAL A 20 -10.26 13.36 2.09
C VAL A 20 -10.20 12.22 1.07
N CYS A 21 -10.05 12.52 -0.22
CA CYS A 21 -9.94 11.53 -1.29
C CYS A 21 -8.67 10.70 -1.19
N ILE A 22 -7.57 11.25 -0.65
CA ILE A 22 -6.36 10.47 -0.34
C ILE A 22 -6.70 9.40 0.70
N SER A 23 -7.35 9.79 1.79
CA SER A 23 -7.77 8.84 2.84
C SER A 23 -8.76 7.80 2.32
N ALA A 24 -9.74 8.22 1.50
CA ALA A 24 -10.73 7.32 0.93
C ALA A 24 -10.09 6.30 -0.04
N PHE A 25 -9.17 6.75 -0.89
CA PHE A 25 -8.43 5.86 -1.80
C PHE A 25 -7.59 4.84 -1.01
N VAL A 26 -6.78 5.30 -0.05
CA VAL A 26 -5.94 4.42 0.77
C VAL A 26 -6.79 3.46 1.59
N ALA A 27 -7.89 3.90 2.20
CA ALA A 27 -8.84 3.02 2.90
C ALA A 27 -9.45 1.97 1.96
N GLY A 28 -9.83 2.37 0.74
CA GLY A 28 -10.34 1.46 -0.30
C GLY A 28 -9.36 0.35 -0.64
N THR A 29 -8.05 0.66 -0.75
CA THR A 29 -7.02 -0.39 -0.94
C THR A 29 -6.88 -1.31 0.28
N GLY A 30 -7.13 -0.81 1.49
CA GLY A 30 -7.21 -1.61 2.72
C GLY A 30 -8.39 -2.57 2.70
N ILE A 31 -9.58 -2.09 2.30
CA ILE A 31 -10.80 -2.91 2.15
C ILE A 31 -10.57 -4.00 1.11
N ALA A 32 -9.97 -3.66 -0.04
CA ALA A 32 -9.66 -4.63 -1.09
C ALA A 32 -8.78 -5.78 -0.57
N SER A 33 -7.87 -5.49 0.37
CA SER A 33 -7.01 -6.48 1.00
C SER A 33 -7.82 -7.50 1.83
N LEU A 34 -8.94 -7.11 2.44
CA LEU A 34 -9.84 -8.01 3.19
C LEU A 34 -10.84 -8.74 2.28
N ILE A 35 -11.45 -8.01 1.34
CA ILE A 35 -12.48 -8.56 0.46
C ILE A 35 -11.88 -9.61 -0.48
N SER A 36 -10.64 -9.44 -0.95
CA SER A 36 -10.03 -10.37 -1.91
C SER A 36 -9.86 -11.80 -1.37
N PRO A 37 -9.26 -12.03 -0.18
CA PRO A 37 -9.20 -13.35 0.44
C PRO A 37 -10.58 -13.92 0.77
N LEU A 38 -11.52 -13.08 1.23
CA LEU A 38 -12.89 -13.51 1.52
C LEU A 38 -13.61 -13.99 0.26
N TYR A 39 -13.51 -13.23 -0.83
CA TYR A 39 -14.03 -13.60 -2.14
C TYR A 39 -13.48 -14.95 -2.61
N TYR A 40 -12.15 -15.11 -2.56
CA TYR A 40 -11.52 -16.37 -2.95
C TYR A 40 -11.98 -17.53 -2.07
N THR A 41 -12.05 -17.32 -0.76
CA THR A 41 -12.47 -18.35 0.21
C THR A 41 -13.92 -18.77 -0.07
N VAL A 42 -14.85 -17.83 -0.21
CA VAL A 42 -16.25 -18.13 -0.51
C VAL A 42 -16.37 -18.94 -1.80
N LEU A 43 -15.66 -18.56 -2.85
CA LEU A 43 -15.71 -19.30 -4.12
C LEU A 43 -15.11 -20.71 -4.00
N ALA A 44 -13.98 -20.83 -3.31
CA ALA A 44 -13.30 -22.11 -3.14
C ALA A 44 -14.06 -23.06 -2.21
N THR A 45 -14.68 -22.56 -1.13
CA THR A 45 -15.33 -23.40 -0.11
C THR A 45 -16.82 -23.64 -0.36
N TRP A 46 -17.57 -22.63 -0.82
CA TRP A 46 -19.03 -22.75 -0.96
C TRP A 46 -19.46 -23.16 -2.35
N SER A 47 -18.80 -22.61 -3.38
CA SER A 47 -19.08 -22.99 -4.78
C SER A 47 -18.16 -24.08 -5.31
N CYS A 48 -17.23 -24.61 -4.49
CA CYS A 48 -16.24 -25.61 -4.90
C CYS A 48 -15.50 -25.25 -6.19
N ALA A 49 -15.31 -23.95 -6.45
CA ALA A 49 -14.63 -23.49 -7.65
C ALA A 49 -13.14 -23.84 -7.55
N SER A 50 -12.53 -24.28 -8.65
CA SER A 50 -11.08 -24.43 -8.70
C SER A 50 -10.39 -23.06 -8.59
N PRO A 51 -9.15 -22.99 -8.06
CA PRO A 51 -8.42 -21.73 -7.94
C PRO A 51 -8.32 -20.96 -9.26
N LYS A 52 -8.12 -21.69 -10.37
CA LYS A 52 -8.17 -21.15 -11.74
C LYS A 52 -9.48 -20.46 -12.06
N THR A 53 -10.63 -21.11 -11.78
CA THR A 53 -11.96 -20.55 -12.06
C THR A 53 -12.22 -19.33 -11.17
N ALA A 54 -11.87 -19.39 -9.89
CA ALA A 54 -12.03 -18.28 -8.95
C ALA A 54 -11.24 -17.04 -9.40
N ILE A 55 -10.02 -17.23 -9.91
CA ILE A 55 -9.21 -16.13 -10.45
C ILE A 55 -9.80 -15.61 -11.78
N LEU A 56 -10.24 -16.50 -12.68
CA LEU A 56 -10.85 -16.11 -13.96
C LEU A 56 -12.09 -15.23 -13.78
N MET A 57 -12.88 -15.47 -12.73
CA MET A 57 -14.05 -14.67 -12.39
C MET A 57 -13.72 -13.21 -12.01
N THR A 58 -12.45 -12.88 -11.76
CA THR A 58 -12.02 -11.48 -11.49
C THR A 58 -11.69 -10.69 -12.77
N ILE A 59 -11.60 -11.34 -13.93
CA ILE A 59 -11.32 -10.69 -15.23
C ILE A 59 -12.25 -9.52 -15.59
N PRO A 60 -13.57 -9.55 -15.31
CA PRO A 60 -14.43 -8.40 -15.62
C PRO A 60 -14.24 -7.21 -14.66
N LEU A 61 -13.55 -7.38 -13.53
CA LEU A 61 -13.41 -6.33 -12.51
C LEU A 61 -12.73 -5.04 -13.01
N PRO A 62 -11.71 -5.07 -13.90
CA PRO A 62 -11.14 -3.87 -14.47
C PRO A 62 -12.12 -3.03 -15.30
N VAL A 63 -13.16 -3.65 -15.88
CA VAL A 63 -14.22 -2.91 -16.61
C VAL A 63 -15.02 -2.03 -15.65
N LEU A 64 -15.22 -2.49 -14.42
CA LEU A 64 -15.90 -1.71 -13.38
C LEU A 64 -15.12 -0.42 -13.04
N PHE A 65 -13.78 -0.43 -13.11
CA PHE A 65 -12.99 0.79 -12.94
C PHE A 65 -13.27 1.83 -14.02
N LEU A 66 -13.50 1.42 -15.28
CA LEU A 66 -13.89 2.34 -16.36
C LEU A 66 -15.26 2.97 -16.10
N VAL A 67 -16.19 2.19 -15.55
CA VAL A 67 -17.52 2.70 -15.15
C VAL A 67 -17.38 3.73 -14.03
N PHE A 68 -16.62 3.43 -12.98
CA PHE A 68 -16.39 4.39 -11.89
C PHE A 68 -15.69 5.66 -12.37
N TYR A 69 -14.72 5.55 -13.27
CA TYR A 69 -14.08 6.71 -13.89
C TYR A 69 -15.05 7.52 -14.77
N ALA A 70 -15.96 6.87 -15.48
CA ALA A 70 -16.98 7.54 -16.28
C ALA A 70 -17.94 8.36 -15.40
N VAL A 71 -18.34 7.81 -14.24
CA VAL A 71 -19.24 8.44 -13.25
C VAL A 71 -18.54 9.51 -12.40
N LEU A 72 -17.21 9.45 -12.28
CA LEU A 72 -16.42 10.40 -11.49
C LEU A 72 -16.67 11.84 -11.96
N ASP A 73 -16.87 12.74 -10.99
CA ASP A 73 -17.04 14.18 -11.22
C ASP A 73 -15.76 14.77 -11.82
N LYS A 74 -15.87 15.27 -13.06
CA LYS A 74 -14.73 15.78 -13.83
C LYS A 74 -14.53 17.28 -13.68
N ASP A 75 -15.44 17.97 -12.97
CA ASP A 75 -15.36 19.42 -12.79
C ASP A 75 -14.09 19.81 -12.01
N TYR A 76 -13.67 18.98 -11.05
CA TYR A 76 -12.42 19.13 -10.31
C TYR A 76 -11.17 19.03 -11.21
N ILE A 77 -11.20 18.15 -12.20
CA ILE A 77 -10.08 17.95 -13.15
C ILE A 77 -10.04 19.13 -14.13
N ALA A 78 -11.20 19.53 -14.66
CA ALA A 78 -11.32 20.67 -15.57
C ALA A 78 -10.86 21.97 -14.90
N ASN A 79 -11.35 22.24 -13.68
CA ASN A 79 -11.00 23.45 -12.93
C ASN A 79 -9.54 23.45 -12.45
N GLY A 80 -8.97 22.28 -12.11
CA GLY A 80 -7.56 22.14 -11.75
C GLY A 80 -6.60 22.39 -12.93
N SER A 81 -7.04 22.15 -14.17
CA SER A 81 -6.27 22.53 -15.38
C SER A 81 -6.33 24.04 -15.66
N HIS A 82 -7.26 24.77 -15.05
CA HIS A 82 -7.49 26.21 -15.26
C HIS A 82 -6.95 27.08 -14.11
N SER A 83 -6.49 26.50 -12.99
CA SER A 83 -5.89 27.25 -11.89
C SER A 83 -4.44 27.63 -12.19
N SER A 84 -4.25 28.63 -13.06
CA SER A 84 -3.11 29.56 -13.00
C SER A 84 -3.32 30.52 -11.80
N PRO A 85 -2.29 31.20 -11.29
CA PRO A 85 -2.15 31.56 -9.88
C PRO A 85 -3.26 32.49 -9.38
N LYS A 86 -3.75 32.20 -8.16
CA LYS A 86 -4.62 33.10 -7.41
C LYS A 86 -3.99 34.49 -7.36
N GLU A 87 -4.77 35.48 -7.80
CA GLU A 87 -4.60 36.90 -7.56
C GLU A 87 -3.88 37.18 -6.23
N HIS A 88 -2.63 37.62 -6.32
CA HIS A 88 -2.13 38.54 -5.33
C HIS A 88 -2.77 39.89 -5.60
N THR A 89 -3.78 40.20 -4.78
CA THR A 89 -4.16 41.54 -4.28
C THR A 89 -4.11 42.67 -5.31
N GLU A 90 -5.30 43.20 -5.64
CA GLU A 90 -5.49 44.48 -6.35
C GLU A 90 -4.43 45.52 -5.99
N VAL A 91 -3.53 45.79 -6.91
CA VAL A 91 -2.88 47.10 -7.01
C VAL A 91 -3.13 47.57 -8.43
N GLU A 92 -4.04 48.54 -8.54
CA GLU A 92 -4.37 49.26 -9.76
C GLU A 92 -3.11 49.94 -10.31
N TYR A 93 -2.51 49.36 -11.36
CA TYR A 93 -1.52 50.03 -12.17
C TYR A 93 -2.24 50.72 -13.34
N THR A 94 -2.33 52.04 -13.28
CA THR A 94 -2.78 52.86 -14.40
C THR A 94 -1.68 52.85 -15.48
N MET A 95 -1.88 52.06 -16.55
CA MET A 95 -1.05 52.15 -17.75
C MET A 95 -1.49 53.36 -18.58
N VAL A 96 -0.64 54.39 -18.62
CA VAL A 96 -0.77 55.51 -19.54
C VAL A 96 -0.48 55.02 -20.96
N GLY A 97 -1.54 54.97 -21.77
CA GLY A 97 -1.60 55.09 -23.23
C GLY A 97 -0.56 54.34 -24.08
N SER A 98 -1.04 53.40 -24.92
CA SER A 98 -0.81 53.43 -26.37
C SER A 98 -1.68 52.38 -27.09
N THR A 99 -2.45 52.92 -28.04
CA THR A 99 -3.13 52.35 -29.21
C THR A 99 -2.88 50.90 -29.64
N SER A 100 -4.00 50.20 -29.87
CA SER A 100 -4.30 49.21 -30.93
C SER A 100 -3.24 48.18 -31.31
N ASP A 101 -3.51 46.90 -31.05
CA ASP A 101 -3.95 45.99 -32.13
C ASP A 101 -4.36 44.61 -31.58
N THR A 102 -5.50 44.14 -32.07
CA THR A 102 -6.06 42.79 -31.96
C THR A 102 -5.05 41.74 -32.43
N THR A 103 -4.72 40.76 -31.59
CA THR A 103 -4.27 39.43 -32.04
C THR A 103 -4.63 38.38 -30.98
N ASP A 104 -5.25 37.31 -31.46
CA ASP A 104 -5.83 36.20 -30.72
C ASP A 104 -4.94 35.63 -29.61
N GLN A 105 -5.53 35.46 -28.41
CA GLN A 105 -4.91 34.72 -27.32
C GLN A 105 -4.87 33.23 -27.69
N ILE A 106 -3.67 32.77 -28.05
CA ILE A 106 -3.32 31.35 -28.13
C ILE A 106 -3.49 30.76 -26.72
N VAL A 107 -4.49 29.88 -26.58
CA VAL A 107 -4.69 29.01 -25.42
C VAL A 107 -3.40 28.23 -25.19
N THR A 108 -2.64 28.64 -24.16
CA THR A 108 -1.36 28.01 -23.84
C THR A 108 -1.65 26.71 -23.10
N ALA A 109 -1.24 25.58 -23.68
CA ALA A 109 -1.39 24.24 -23.12
C ALA A 109 -0.76 24.13 -21.71
N PRO A 110 -1.25 23.22 -20.84
CA PRO A 110 -0.69 23.02 -19.50
C PRO A 110 0.81 22.73 -19.60
N GLN A 111 1.62 23.59 -18.97
CA GLN A 111 3.07 23.46 -18.99
C GLN A 111 3.49 22.15 -18.31
N LYS A 112 3.97 21.19 -19.11
CA LYS A 112 4.64 20.00 -18.58
C LYS A 112 5.91 20.46 -17.87
N LEU A 113 6.02 20.19 -16.55
CA LEU A 113 7.21 20.55 -15.78
C LEU A 113 8.49 20.02 -16.45
N PRO A 114 9.53 20.85 -16.64
CA PRO A 114 10.80 20.43 -17.19
C PRO A 114 11.47 19.36 -16.31
N CYS A 115 12.29 18.50 -16.94
CA CYS A 115 12.89 17.32 -16.28
C CYS A 115 13.76 17.69 -15.05
N GLY A 116 14.44 18.83 -15.09
CA GLY A 116 15.25 19.32 -13.96
C GLY A 116 14.42 19.69 -12.72
N GLU A 117 13.23 20.26 -12.91
CA GLU A 117 12.32 20.57 -11.81
C GLU A 117 11.74 19.30 -11.18
N LYS A 118 11.40 18.29 -12.00
CA LYS A 118 10.97 16.98 -11.51
C LYS A 118 12.02 16.31 -10.62
N LEU A 119 13.30 16.42 -11.00
CA LEU A 119 14.40 15.87 -10.19
C LEU A 119 14.54 16.60 -8.85
N LYS A 120 14.39 17.93 -8.85
CA LYS A 120 14.39 18.74 -7.62
C LYS A 120 13.23 18.37 -6.69
N ILE A 121 12.03 18.19 -7.23
CA ILE A 121 10.85 17.72 -6.48
C ILE A 121 11.12 16.33 -5.90
N SER A 122 11.65 15.42 -6.72
CA SER A 122 12.01 14.06 -6.30
C SER A 122 12.97 14.06 -5.12
N TRP A 123 13.99 14.93 -5.15
CA TRP A 123 14.95 15.08 -4.05
C TRP A 123 14.29 15.62 -2.77
N ARG A 124 13.36 16.58 -2.89
CA ARG A 124 12.66 17.15 -1.73
C ARG A 124 11.74 16.14 -1.03
N ILE A 125 11.06 15.28 -1.80
CA ILE A 125 10.17 14.25 -1.24
C ILE A 125 10.89 12.96 -0.87
N LEU A 126 12.19 12.85 -1.17
CA LEU A 126 13.00 11.65 -0.92
C LEU A 126 12.99 11.23 0.56
N GLN A 127 12.90 12.21 1.48
CA GLN A 127 12.75 11.97 2.91
C GLN A 127 11.51 11.17 3.30
N PHE A 128 10.47 11.14 2.46
CA PHE A 128 9.27 10.31 2.64
C PHE A 128 9.36 9.00 1.85
N ILE A 129 9.99 9.03 0.67
CA ILE A 129 10.16 7.84 -0.18
C ILE A 129 11.09 6.81 0.47
N ILE A 130 12.22 7.22 1.06
CA ILE A 130 13.18 6.27 1.66
C ILE A 130 12.54 5.46 2.82
N PRO A 131 11.90 6.08 3.84
CA PRO A 131 11.18 5.34 4.87
C PRO A 131 10.14 4.38 4.30
N LEU A 132 9.44 4.80 3.25
CA LEU A 132 8.38 4.02 2.63
C LEU A 132 8.92 2.80 1.88
N ILE A 133 10.04 2.93 1.15
CA ILE A 133 10.77 1.81 0.55
C ILE A 133 11.20 0.82 1.63
N LEU A 134 11.83 1.30 2.70
CA LEU A 134 12.32 0.47 3.80
C LEU A 134 11.19 -0.27 4.51
N SER A 135 10.08 0.40 4.75
CA SER A 135 8.88 -0.18 5.33
C SER A 135 8.27 -1.25 4.44
N PHE A 136 8.02 -0.96 3.16
CA PHE A 136 7.46 -1.96 2.24
C PHE A 136 8.43 -3.14 2.05
N PHE A 137 9.73 -2.88 2.04
CA PHE A 137 10.73 -3.95 2.05
C PHE A 137 10.58 -4.86 3.27
N ALA A 138 10.57 -4.28 4.46
CA ALA A 138 10.46 -5.03 5.71
C ALA A 138 9.15 -5.79 5.84
N GLU A 139 8.04 -5.13 5.52
CA GLU A 139 6.70 -5.69 5.52
C GLU A 139 6.59 -6.90 4.60
N TYR A 140 6.95 -6.73 3.32
CA TYR A 140 6.78 -7.79 2.32
C TYR A 140 7.74 -8.94 2.54
N LEU A 141 8.97 -8.68 3.01
CA LEU A 141 9.94 -9.72 3.32
C LEU A 141 9.45 -10.55 4.50
N THR A 142 8.97 -9.89 5.55
CA THR A 142 8.38 -10.54 6.72
C THR A 142 7.19 -11.40 6.29
N TYR A 143 6.21 -10.80 5.61
CA TYR A 143 4.94 -11.44 5.26
C TYR A 143 5.06 -12.56 4.23
N SER A 144 5.93 -12.39 3.23
CA SER A 144 6.01 -13.31 2.09
C SER A 144 7.01 -14.44 2.31
N SER A 145 7.96 -14.28 3.24
CA SER A 145 9.11 -15.20 3.38
C SER A 145 9.45 -15.60 4.82
N VAL A 146 9.29 -14.73 5.82
CA VAL A 146 9.74 -15.05 7.20
C VAL A 146 8.63 -15.69 8.02
N ILE A 147 7.39 -15.19 7.96
CA ILE A 147 6.30 -15.77 8.75
C ILE A 147 5.86 -17.16 8.27
N THR A 148 6.27 -17.55 7.06
CA THR A 148 5.95 -18.84 6.45
C THR A 148 6.79 -19.99 6.99
N THR A 149 7.85 -19.67 7.74
CA THR A 149 8.76 -20.62 8.38
C THR A 149 8.50 -20.76 9.89
N ILE A 150 7.49 -20.06 10.43
CA ILE A 150 7.13 -20.08 11.85
C ILE A 150 5.88 -20.94 12.06
N ALA A 151 6.05 -22.13 12.64
CA ALA A 151 4.93 -22.96 13.09
C ALA A 151 5.13 -23.45 14.52
N PHE A 152 4.01 -23.73 15.19
CA PHE A 152 3.98 -24.16 16.58
C PHE A 152 3.52 -25.62 16.66
N PRO A 153 4.25 -26.51 17.36
CA PRO A 153 3.82 -27.90 17.57
C PRO A 153 2.69 -28.05 18.58
N ASP A 154 2.66 -27.20 19.60
CA ASP A 154 1.70 -27.26 20.70
C ASP A 154 0.40 -26.47 20.43
N SER A 155 0.18 -26.01 19.21
CA SER A 155 -1.09 -25.39 18.82
C SER A 155 -2.11 -26.46 18.43
N GLN A 156 -3.36 -26.31 18.87
CA GLN A 156 -4.50 -27.13 18.39
C GLN A 156 -4.86 -26.88 16.91
N VAL A 157 -3.98 -26.20 16.16
CA VAL A 157 -4.15 -25.77 14.79
C VAL A 157 -3.13 -26.50 13.94
N MET A 158 -3.54 -26.96 12.75
CA MET A 158 -2.62 -27.60 11.81
C MET A 158 -1.54 -26.61 11.35
N PRO A 159 -0.27 -27.04 11.16
CA PRO A 159 0.83 -26.15 10.76
C PRO A 159 0.56 -25.32 9.51
N ARG A 160 -0.18 -25.90 8.56
CA ARG A 160 -0.65 -25.25 7.33
C ARG A 160 -1.56 -24.06 7.61
N ASP A 161 -2.42 -24.16 8.61
CA ASP A 161 -3.46 -23.16 8.88
C ASP A 161 -2.89 -21.96 9.66
N HIS A 162 -1.70 -22.09 10.26
CA HIS A 162 -1.02 -20.98 10.93
C HIS A 162 -0.83 -19.77 10.02
N PHE A 163 -0.37 -19.99 8.79
CA PHE A 163 -0.20 -18.91 7.83
C PHE A 163 -1.53 -18.23 7.47
N LEU A 164 -2.63 -18.97 7.45
CA LEU A 164 -3.97 -18.39 7.22
C LEU A 164 -4.36 -17.46 8.36
N PHE A 165 -4.14 -17.85 9.61
CA PHE A 165 -4.38 -16.99 10.78
C PHE A 165 -3.47 -15.76 10.78
N TYR A 166 -2.18 -15.93 10.47
CA TYR A 166 -1.24 -14.80 10.37
C TYR A 166 -1.65 -13.84 9.26
N SER A 167 -2.01 -14.37 8.09
CA SER A 167 -2.45 -13.59 6.94
C SER A 167 -3.73 -12.81 7.22
N LEU A 168 -4.72 -13.46 7.82
CA LEU A 168 -5.97 -12.82 8.20
C LEU A 168 -5.72 -11.68 9.21
N SER A 169 -4.98 -11.97 10.28
CA SER A 169 -4.66 -10.99 11.32
C SER A 169 -3.91 -9.77 10.77
N TYR A 170 -2.90 -10.01 9.95
CA TYR A 170 -2.14 -8.97 9.25
C TYR A 170 -3.03 -8.13 8.33
N THR A 171 -3.93 -8.75 7.58
CA THR A 171 -4.81 -8.05 6.65
C THR A 171 -5.82 -7.17 7.40
N ILE A 172 -6.35 -7.64 8.53
CA ILE A 172 -7.21 -6.85 9.41
C ILE A 172 -6.44 -5.64 9.96
N GLY A 173 -5.24 -5.87 10.50
CA GLY A 173 -4.37 -4.79 10.98
C GLY A 173 -4.12 -3.74 9.90
N LYS A 174 -3.77 -4.18 8.69
CA LYS A 174 -3.54 -3.31 7.54
C LYS A 174 -4.75 -2.50 7.14
N PHE A 175 -5.93 -3.10 7.12
CA PHE A 175 -7.17 -2.38 6.86
C PHE A 175 -7.40 -1.27 7.89
N ILE A 176 -7.22 -1.58 9.19
CA ILE A 176 -7.36 -0.61 10.28
C ILE A 176 -6.34 0.54 10.09
N GLY A 177 -5.07 0.23 9.82
CA GLY A 177 -4.04 1.23 9.59
C GLY A 177 -4.30 2.12 8.37
N ARG A 178 -4.71 1.54 7.23
CA ARG A 178 -5.04 2.30 6.01
C ARG A 178 -6.31 3.14 6.14
N SER A 179 -7.22 2.74 7.02
CA SER A 179 -8.47 3.44 7.28
C SER A 179 -8.37 4.43 8.44
N PHE A 180 -7.21 4.57 9.08
CA PHE A 180 -7.05 5.29 10.35
C PHE A 180 -7.62 6.71 10.33
N LEU A 181 -7.16 7.57 9.41
CA LEU A 181 -7.66 8.94 9.31
C LEU A 181 -9.14 9.01 8.89
N LEU A 182 -9.64 8.02 8.13
CA LEU A 182 -11.03 7.98 7.71
C LEU A 182 -11.97 7.56 8.86
N MET A 183 -11.55 6.62 9.72
CA MET A 183 -12.31 6.22 10.91
C MET A 183 -12.53 7.38 11.86
N PHE A 184 -11.56 8.30 11.94
CA PHE A 184 -11.65 9.49 12.78
C PHE A 184 -12.12 10.74 12.01
N ALA A 185 -12.60 10.62 10.77
CA ALA A 185 -13.04 11.77 9.97
C ALA A 185 -14.25 12.51 10.56
N CYS A 186 -15.04 11.84 11.42
CA CYS A 186 -16.16 12.46 12.13
C CYS A 186 -15.74 13.27 13.37
N LEU A 187 -14.47 13.23 13.78
CA LEU A 187 -13.96 14.02 14.91
C LEU A 187 -13.74 15.49 14.47
N SER A 188 -13.59 16.37 15.46
CA SER A 188 -13.25 17.78 15.23
C SER A 188 -11.99 17.93 14.36
N SER A 189 -11.96 18.97 13.52
CA SER A 189 -10.83 19.26 12.62
C SER A 189 -9.49 19.29 13.37
N GLU A 190 -9.44 19.87 14.57
CA GLU A 190 -8.23 19.95 15.41
C GLU A 190 -7.73 18.56 15.84
N ALA A 191 -8.64 17.63 16.15
CA ALA A 191 -8.26 16.27 16.53
C ALA A 191 -7.75 15.48 15.32
N THR A 192 -8.35 15.67 14.14
CA THR A 192 -7.89 15.01 12.91
C THR A 192 -6.52 15.53 12.44
N ASP A 193 -6.20 16.79 12.70
CA ASP A 193 -4.87 17.34 12.40
C ASP A 193 -3.80 16.81 13.35
N PHE A 194 -4.12 16.60 14.63
CA PHE A 194 -3.19 15.95 15.58
C PHE A 194 -2.86 14.51 15.20
N LEU A 195 -3.81 13.79 14.60
CA LEU A 195 -3.60 12.42 14.14
C LEU A 195 -2.67 12.31 12.93
N LYS A 196 -2.42 13.41 12.19
CA LYS A 196 -1.54 13.40 11.02
C LYS A 196 -0.07 13.44 11.44
N CYS A 197 0.65 12.35 11.22
CA CYS A 197 2.08 12.26 11.49
C CYS A 197 2.92 12.47 10.21
N ASP A 198 3.78 13.50 10.20
CA ASP A 198 4.76 13.73 9.12
C ASP A 198 6.08 12.97 9.32
N ARG A 199 6.31 12.43 10.52
CA ARG A 199 7.53 11.67 10.84
C ARG A 199 7.40 10.20 10.41
N THR A 200 7.28 9.98 9.10
CA THR A 200 7.07 8.65 8.51
C THR A 200 8.19 7.64 8.81
N TRP A 201 9.40 8.12 9.08
CA TRP A 201 10.55 7.30 9.49
C TRP A 201 10.29 6.48 10.77
N VAL A 202 9.43 6.95 11.67
CA VAL A 202 9.08 6.22 12.90
C VAL A 202 8.39 4.90 12.55
N PHE A 203 7.43 4.93 11.61
CA PHE A 203 6.75 3.73 11.16
C PHE A 203 7.71 2.79 10.43
N ALA A 204 8.62 3.31 9.61
CA ALA A 204 9.64 2.49 8.96
C ALA A 204 10.58 1.81 9.97
N ALA A 205 10.99 2.50 11.03
CA ALA A 205 11.79 1.92 12.10
C ALA A 205 11.03 0.81 12.84
N LEU A 206 9.72 1.01 13.09
CA LEU A 206 8.86 -0.02 13.68
C LEU A 206 8.71 -1.25 12.78
N GLU A 207 8.57 -1.09 11.46
CA GLU A 207 8.53 -2.20 10.50
C GLU A 207 9.84 -2.99 10.47
N ILE A 208 10.98 -2.29 10.47
CA ILE A 208 12.29 -2.94 10.55
C ILE A 208 12.44 -3.71 11.87
N ALA A 209 11.94 -3.15 12.98
CA ALA A 209 11.94 -3.84 14.27
C ALA A 209 11.07 -5.12 14.23
N HIS A 210 9.90 -5.08 13.57
CA HIS A 210 9.09 -6.28 13.35
C HIS A 210 9.87 -7.32 12.51
N LEU A 211 10.47 -6.92 11.39
CA LEU A 211 11.28 -7.83 10.56
C LEU A 211 12.37 -8.50 11.37
N LEU A 212 13.14 -7.73 12.15
CA LEU A 212 14.20 -8.28 13.00
C LEU A 212 13.63 -9.27 14.01
N PHE A 213 12.52 -8.93 14.68
CA PHE A 213 11.85 -9.82 15.62
C PHE A 213 11.43 -11.13 14.96
N PHE A 214 10.76 -11.08 13.82
CA PHE A 214 10.30 -12.28 13.10
C PHE A 214 11.47 -13.11 12.55
N LEU A 215 12.57 -12.48 12.14
CA LEU A 215 13.79 -13.20 11.74
C LEU A 215 14.39 -13.97 12.92
N PHE A 216 14.48 -13.34 14.09
CA PHE A 216 14.95 -14.01 15.30
C PHE A 216 14.00 -15.13 15.70
N GLU A 217 12.69 -14.92 15.63
CA GLU A 217 11.72 -15.96 15.93
C GLU A 217 11.81 -17.13 14.94
N SER A 218 11.92 -16.88 13.64
CA SER A 218 12.11 -17.93 12.64
C SER A 218 13.43 -18.68 12.81
N TRP A 219 14.46 -18.07 13.40
CA TRP A 219 15.75 -18.72 13.59
C TRP A 219 15.82 -19.53 14.88
N TYR A 220 15.27 -19.00 15.97
CA TYR A 220 15.43 -19.55 17.31
C TYR A 220 14.17 -20.22 17.85
N HIS A 221 13.00 -19.99 17.27
CA HIS A 221 11.69 -20.51 17.71
C HIS A 221 11.49 -20.38 19.24
N PHE A 222 11.69 -19.16 19.76
CA PHE A 222 11.72 -18.93 21.21
C PHE A 222 10.35 -18.54 21.77
N VAL A 223 9.43 -18.09 20.93
CA VAL A 223 8.04 -17.83 21.34
C VAL A 223 7.35 -19.18 21.55
N GLY A 224 6.58 -19.31 22.64
CA GLY A 224 5.83 -20.54 22.97
C GLY A 224 4.35 -20.50 22.59
N HIS A 225 3.81 -19.34 22.22
CA HIS A 225 2.38 -19.15 22.01
C HIS A 225 2.06 -18.48 20.67
N ILE A 226 1.29 -19.19 19.83
CA ILE A 226 0.84 -18.72 18.51
C ILE A 226 0.10 -17.37 18.57
N TRP A 227 -0.68 -17.11 19.63
CA TRP A 227 -1.43 -15.86 19.78
C TRP A 227 -0.56 -14.61 19.83
N ILE A 228 0.68 -14.74 20.33
CA ILE A 228 1.66 -13.63 20.33
C ILE A 228 2.05 -13.29 18.90
N ILE A 229 2.35 -14.30 18.08
CA ILE A 229 2.67 -14.12 16.65
C ILE A 229 1.48 -13.56 15.89
N ILE A 230 0.26 -14.05 16.15
CA ILE A 230 -0.96 -13.51 15.55
C ILE A 230 -1.14 -12.03 15.90
N SER A 231 -0.92 -11.64 17.15
CA SER A 231 -0.99 -10.24 17.58
C SER A 231 0.07 -9.38 16.89
N LEU A 232 1.31 -9.87 16.78
CA LEU A 232 2.41 -9.16 16.11
C LEU A 232 2.19 -9.03 14.60
N CYS A 233 1.58 -10.03 13.96
CA CYS A 233 1.14 -9.93 12.57
C CYS A 233 0.10 -8.82 12.40
N SER A 234 -0.81 -8.64 13.37
CA SER A 234 -1.78 -7.55 13.37
C SER A 234 -1.10 -6.18 13.47
N THR A 235 -0.13 -6.03 14.38
CA THR A 235 0.61 -4.76 14.53
C THR A 235 1.49 -4.45 13.33
N LEU A 236 2.12 -5.46 12.73
CA LEU A 236 2.83 -5.35 11.45
C LEU A 236 1.89 -4.80 10.36
N GLY A 237 0.70 -5.40 10.21
CA GLY A 237 -0.30 -4.90 9.28
C GLY A 237 -0.70 -3.45 9.56
N LEU A 238 -0.98 -3.12 10.82
CA LEU A 238 -1.40 -1.79 11.24
C LEU A 238 -0.35 -0.73 10.90
N VAL A 239 0.92 -0.96 11.26
CA VAL A 239 2.01 -0.01 11.01
C VAL A 239 2.23 0.17 9.49
N ALA A 240 2.20 -0.90 8.71
CA ALA A 240 2.26 -0.85 7.25
C ALA A 240 1.09 -0.08 6.62
N GLY A 241 -0.11 -0.20 7.19
CA GLY A 241 -1.27 0.59 6.77
C GLY A 241 -1.10 2.07 7.09
N MET A 242 -0.61 2.38 8.30
CA MET A 242 -0.40 3.74 8.78
C MET A 242 0.64 4.50 7.95
N ILE A 243 1.79 3.89 7.64
CA ILE A 243 2.83 4.57 6.86
C ILE A 243 2.39 4.85 5.42
N ALA A 244 1.64 3.94 4.79
CA ALA A 244 1.09 4.16 3.46
C ALA A 244 0.13 5.37 3.44
N LEU A 245 -0.73 5.47 4.45
CA LEU A 245 -1.66 6.60 4.61
C LEU A 245 -0.94 7.91 4.92
N HIS A 246 -0.06 7.92 5.93
CA HIS A 246 0.63 9.12 6.38
C HIS A 246 1.64 9.64 5.36
N SER A 247 2.32 8.77 4.62
CA SER A 247 3.27 9.21 3.59
C SER A 247 2.58 9.94 2.44
N ALA A 248 1.40 9.46 2.00
CA ALA A 248 0.62 10.15 0.97
C ALA A 248 0.16 11.54 1.43
N HIS A 249 -0.35 11.65 2.66
CA HIS A 249 -0.74 12.94 3.26
C HIS A 249 0.45 13.86 3.53
N ALA A 250 1.57 13.34 4.00
CA ALA A 250 2.79 14.11 4.25
C ALA A 250 3.32 14.71 2.94
N VAL A 251 3.41 13.91 1.88
CA VAL A 251 3.84 14.39 0.55
C VAL A 251 2.88 15.45 0.02
N ALA A 252 1.56 15.23 0.08
CA ALA A 252 0.57 16.19 -0.41
C ALA A 252 0.63 17.56 0.31
N ARG A 253 1.03 17.59 1.58
CA ARG A 253 1.20 18.82 2.36
C ARG A 253 2.54 19.53 2.11
N HIS A 254 3.58 18.81 1.74
CA HIS A 254 4.94 19.35 1.57
C HIS A 254 5.25 19.84 0.14
N VAL A 255 4.36 19.61 -0.82
CA VAL A 255 4.54 20.02 -2.22
C VAL A 255 3.43 20.98 -2.65
N GLU A 256 3.75 21.83 -3.62
CA GLU A 256 2.81 22.80 -4.17
C GLU A 256 1.71 22.10 -4.99
N PRO A 257 0.50 22.68 -5.12
CA PRO A 257 -0.63 22.04 -5.80
C PRO A 257 -0.30 21.53 -7.21
N GLU A 258 0.50 22.28 -7.96
CA GLU A 258 0.94 21.95 -9.34
C GLU A 258 1.88 20.73 -9.38
N GLU A 259 2.60 20.46 -8.29
CA GLU A 259 3.57 19.37 -8.18
C GLU A 259 2.95 18.11 -7.54
N ARG A 260 1.75 18.22 -6.95
CA ARG A 260 1.10 17.13 -6.19
C ARG A 260 0.84 15.89 -7.00
N GLU A 261 0.36 16.04 -8.23
CA GLU A 261 0.07 14.91 -9.13
C GLU A 261 1.33 14.05 -9.32
N PHE A 262 2.44 14.70 -9.68
CA PHE A 262 3.73 14.03 -9.87
C PHE A 262 4.27 13.43 -8.56
N ALA A 263 4.21 14.19 -7.45
CA ALA A 263 4.74 13.74 -6.17
C ALA A 263 3.97 12.53 -5.60
N LEU A 264 2.63 12.54 -5.70
CA LEU A 264 1.77 11.43 -5.29
C LEU A 264 1.93 10.21 -6.21
N GLY A 265 2.15 10.42 -7.50
CA GLY A 265 2.55 9.32 -8.39
C GLY A 265 3.90 8.73 -7.98
N LEU A 266 4.91 9.57 -7.77
CA LEU A 266 6.28 9.13 -7.48
C LEU A 266 6.41 8.42 -6.11
N VAL A 267 5.66 8.83 -5.09
CA VAL A 267 5.73 8.18 -3.77
C VAL A 267 5.27 6.71 -3.83
N THR A 268 4.29 6.37 -4.68
CA THR A 268 3.82 4.98 -4.85
C THR A 268 4.85 4.09 -5.54
N VAL A 269 5.75 4.65 -6.36
CA VAL A 269 6.88 3.91 -6.94
C VAL A 269 7.79 3.38 -5.83
N GLY A 270 7.95 4.14 -4.73
CA GLY A 270 8.68 3.69 -3.55
C GLY A 270 8.12 2.38 -2.97
N ASN A 271 6.79 2.29 -2.84
CA ASN A 271 6.11 1.07 -2.39
C ASN A 271 6.46 -0.14 -3.27
N ALA A 272 6.37 0.05 -4.59
CA ALA A 272 6.63 -1.00 -5.57
C ALA A 272 8.10 -1.45 -5.54
N VAL A 273 9.05 -0.52 -5.43
CA VAL A 273 10.49 -0.83 -5.31
C VAL A 273 10.78 -1.63 -4.04
N GLY A 274 10.24 -1.21 -2.89
CA GLY A 274 10.42 -1.93 -1.62
C GLY A 274 9.89 -3.36 -1.69
N ALA A 275 8.66 -3.54 -2.18
CA ALA A 275 8.05 -4.86 -2.34
C ALA A 275 8.79 -5.75 -3.36
N PHE A 276 9.29 -5.16 -4.45
CA PHE A 276 10.08 -5.88 -5.45
C PHE A 276 11.41 -6.39 -4.87
N LEU A 277 12.15 -5.54 -4.15
CA LEU A 277 13.40 -5.92 -3.50
C LEU A 277 13.17 -7.00 -2.43
N ALA A 278 12.08 -6.88 -1.66
CA ALA A 278 11.70 -7.90 -0.70
C ALA A 278 11.40 -9.25 -1.37
N GLY A 279 10.72 -9.25 -2.52
CA GLY A 279 10.48 -10.45 -3.30
C GLY A 279 11.78 -11.12 -3.76
N LEU A 280 12.72 -10.34 -4.31
CA LEU A 280 14.03 -10.86 -4.75
C LEU A 280 14.83 -11.48 -3.60
N VAL A 281 14.91 -10.78 -2.46
CA VAL A 281 15.61 -11.29 -1.28
C VAL A 281 14.87 -12.50 -0.70
N GLY A 282 13.53 -12.47 -0.68
CA GLY A 282 12.66 -13.51 -0.19
C GLY A 282 12.83 -14.85 -0.91
N LEU A 283 13.11 -14.84 -2.22
CA LEU A 283 13.40 -16.04 -3.00
C LEU A 283 14.61 -16.83 -2.49
N ILE A 284 15.58 -16.15 -1.86
CA ILE A 284 16.78 -16.76 -1.28
C ILE A 284 16.57 -17.04 0.21
N LEU A 285 15.94 -16.09 0.91
CA LEU A 285 15.81 -16.13 2.36
C LEU A 285 14.85 -17.22 2.85
N GLU A 286 13.68 -17.40 2.21
CA GLU A 286 12.70 -18.41 2.64
C GLU A 286 13.30 -19.84 2.59
N PRO A 287 13.90 -20.30 1.47
CA PRO A 287 14.55 -21.61 1.44
C PRO A 287 15.67 -21.77 2.47
N TYR A 288 16.48 -20.72 2.68
CA TYR A 288 17.57 -20.75 3.65
C TYR A 288 17.07 -20.92 5.09
N LEU A 289 16.03 -20.19 5.48
CA LEU A 289 15.41 -20.31 6.80
C LEU A 289 14.76 -21.69 6.98
N THR A 290 14.06 -22.19 5.95
CA THR A 290 13.46 -23.53 5.99
C THR A 290 14.52 -24.63 6.12
N GLU A 291 15.62 -24.55 5.37
CA GLU A 291 16.72 -25.52 5.46
C GLU A 291 17.32 -25.54 6.87
N LYS A 292 17.62 -24.37 7.43
CA LYS A 292 18.16 -24.25 8.79
C LYS A 292 17.21 -24.78 9.86
N CYS A 293 15.90 -24.52 9.73
CA CYS A 293 14.90 -25.10 10.62
C CYS A 293 14.91 -26.63 10.53
N VAL A 294 14.94 -27.21 9.33
CA VAL A 294 14.93 -28.67 9.13
C VAL A 294 16.21 -29.33 9.67
N GLU A 295 17.36 -28.67 9.55
CA GLU A 295 18.63 -29.13 10.14
C GLU A 295 18.55 -29.17 11.67
N HIS A 296 18.02 -28.11 12.28
CA HIS A 296 17.97 -27.97 13.74
C HIS A 296 16.86 -28.84 14.37
N PHE A 297 15.71 -28.94 13.68
CA PHE A 297 14.49 -29.60 14.14
C PHE A 297 14.12 -30.80 13.26
N SER A 298 15.09 -31.70 13.05
CA SER A 298 14.94 -32.87 12.16
C SER A 298 13.80 -33.84 12.51
N ALA A 299 13.34 -33.84 13.76
CA ALA A 299 12.22 -34.67 14.22
C ALA A 299 10.83 -34.06 13.92
N SER A 300 10.76 -32.76 13.62
CA SER A 300 9.51 -31.99 13.49
C SER A 300 9.49 -31.14 12.21
N LYS A 301 9.93 -31.74 11.09
CA LYS A 301 10.10 -31.06 9.78
C LYS A 301 8.81 -30.43 9.24
N GLU A 302 7.66 -30.97 9.63
CA GLU A 302 6.33 -30.48 9.26
C GLU A 302 6.01 -29.09 9.85
N PHE A 303 6.79 -28.63 10.83
CA PHE A 303 6.66 -27.32 11.47
C PHE A 303 7.67 -26.27 10.95
N CYS A 304 8.49 -26.63 9.95
CA CYS A 304 9.46 -25.71 9.35
C CYS A 304 8.93 -24.98 8.11
N PHE A 305 7.74 -25.34 7.63
CA PHE A 305 7.14 -24.74 6.44
C PHE A 305 5.61 -24.80 6.48
N THR A 306 4.96 -23.67 6.25
CA THR A 306 3.50 -23.55 6.39
C THR A 306 2.76 -23.43 5.05
N ARG A 307 3.42 -23.62 3.89
CA ARG A 307 2.80 -23.56 2.55
C ARG A 307 2.69 -24.92 1.88
N HIS A 308 1.77 -25.02 0.91
CA HIS A 308 1.62 -26.20 0.06
C HIS A 308 2.82 -26.39 -0.87
N GLN A 309 3.38 -27.59 -0.89
CA GLN A 309 4.49 -27.95 -1.79
C GLN A 309 4.04 -28.37 -3.21
N ASN A 310 2.76 -28.71 -3.41
CA ASN A 310 2.31 -29.33 -4.68
C ASN A 310 1.38 -28.41 -5.48
N THR A 311 1.65 -28.24 -6.78
CA THR A 311 0.88 -27.39 -7.71
C THR A 311 -0.37 -28.07 -8.27
N THR A 312 -0.59 -29.34 -7.94
CA THR A 312 -1.75 -30.15 -8.37
C THR A 312 -3.10 -29.54 -8.00
N ALA A 313 -3.13 -28.60 -7.06
CA ALA A 313 -4.32 -27.87 -6.60
C ALA A 313 -4.85 -26.80 -7.57
N TRP A 314 -4.15 -26.50 -8.68
CA TRP A 314 -4.49 -25.35 -9.52
C TRP A 314 -5.76 -25.56 -10.35
N GLU A 315 -5.92 -26.76 -10.93
CA GLU A 315 -7.02 -27.09 -11.85
C GLU A 315 -8.22 -27.73 -11.14
N SER A 316 -8.01 -28.42 -10.01
CA SER A 316 -9.05 -29.10 -9.23
C SER A 316 -9.02 -28.65 -7.77
N ASN A 317 -10.20 -28.63 -7.12
CA ASN A 317 -10.32 -28.03 -5.80
C ASN A 317 -9.71 -28.87 -4.65
N ILE A 318 -9.48 -30.18 -4.75
CA ILE A 318 -8.94 -31.05 -3.66
C ILE A 318 -9.81 -31.15 -2.39
N HIS A 319 -10.38 -30.05 -1.90
CA HIS A 319 -11.36 -30.03 -0.80
C HIS A 319 -12.79 -30.33 -1.29
N CYS A 320 -12.99 -30.15 -2.59
CA CYS A 320 -14.01 -30.73 -3.44
C CYS A 320 -13.32 -31.36 -4.68
#